data_AF-A0A3E4Z3H8-F1
#
_entry.id   AF-A0A3E4Z3H8-F1
#
_cell.length_a   1.000
_cell.length_b   1.000
_cell.length_c   1.000
_cell.angle_alpha   90.00
_cell.angle_beta   90.00
_cell.angle_gamma   90.00
#
_symmetry.space_group_name_H-M   'P 1'
#
loop_
_entity.id
_entity.type
_entity.pdbx_description
1 polymer ?
#
loop_
_entity_poly.entity_id
_entity_poly.type
_entity_poly.pdbx_seq_one_letter_code
_entity_poly.pdbx_strand_id
1 'polypeptide(L)'
;MEIHVDFTNNHFEMSFIPVDFYSLESTFGHLPIHQIKNLNLGYFPDDGNPQKDCYYDDKDIYKIFPHSAVDLKPLFNYLKEIEDRESFSIYKLEVDFGVFRILYDDDSFLSITGQFSNKEEFETINSIYMQICSNIQCNE
;
A
#
# COMPACT_ATOMS: atom_id res chain seq x y z
N MET A 1 5.66 -6.80 16.40
CA MET A 1 6.09 -6.24 15.11
C MET A 1 7.28 -7.04 14.60
N GLU A 2 7.20 -7.55 13.38
CA GLU A 2 8.31 -8.20 12.68
C GLU A 2 8.76 -7.31 11.51
N ILE A 3 10.08 -7.11 11.41
CA ILE A 3 10.72 -6.33 10.35
C ILE A 3 11.83 -7.18 9.76
N HIS A 4 11.80 -7.38 8.45
CA HIS A 4 12.88 -8.01 7.70
C HIS A 4 13.41 -7.03 6.66
N VAL A 5 14.73 -6.89 6.58
CA VAL A 5 15.40 -6.01 5.62
C VAL A 5 16.65 -6.71 5.10
N ASP A 6 16.70 -6.93 3.79
CA ASP A 6 17.89 -7.43 3.10
C ASP A 6 18.34 -6.43 2.02
N PHE A 7 19.66 -6.22 1.94
CA PHE A 7 20.32 -5.41 0.92
C PHE A 7 21.45 -6.22 0.30
N THR A 8 21.21 -6.79 -0.88
CA THR A 8 22.18 -7.65 -1.58
C THR A 8 22.31 -7.24 -3.04
N ASN A 9 23.55 -7.05 -3.52
CA ASN A 9 23.85 -6.79 -4.92
C ASN A 9 22.96 -5.70 -5.56
N ASN A 10 22.84 -4.54 -4.92
CA ASN A 10 21.98 -3.42 -5.36
C ASN A 10 20.47 -3.70 -5.36
N HIS A 11 20.04 -4.86 -4.85
CA HIS A 11 18.65 -5.18 -4.60
C HIS A 11 18.33 -4.92 -3.14
N PHE A 12 17.05 -4.68 -2.88
CA PHE A 12 16.55 -4.67 -1.53
C PHE A 12 15.18 -5.36 -1.44
N GLU A 13 14.96 -5.95 -0.29
CA GLU A 13 13.68 -6.52 0.12
C GLU A 13 13.42 -6.10 1.57
N MET A 14 12.30 -5.43 1.78
CA MET A 14 11.83 -5.04 3.11
C MET A 14 10.45 -5.62 3.33
N SER A 15 10.19 -6.16 4.52
CA SER A 15 8.85 -6.55 4.93
C SER A 15 8.54 -6.16 6.36
N PHE A 16 7.27 -5.84 6.58
CA PHE A 16 6.75 -5.33 7.84
C PHE A 16 5.39 -5.99 8.13
N ILE A 17 5.21 -6.48 9.35
CA ILE A 17 3.92 -7.03 9.79
C ILE A 17 3.73 -6.89 11.32
N PRO A 18 2.54 -6.48 11.80
CA PRO A 18 1.44 -5.87 11.05
C PRO A 18 1.69 -4.38 10.76
N VAL A 19 1.06 -3.85 9.70
CA VAL A 19 1.08 -2.41 9.36
C VAL A 19 -0.34 -1.91 9.06
N ASP A 20 -0.80 -0.91 9.81
CA ASP A 20 -2.05 -0.20 9.48
C ASP A 20 -1.89 0.53 8.14
N PHE A 21 -2.71 0.17 7.16
CA PHE A 21 -2.67 0.80 5.84
C PHE A 21 -2.80 2.33 5.91
N TYR A 22 -3.66 2.87 6.79
CA TYR A 22 -3.86 4.33 6.86
C TYR A 22 -2.60 5.07 7.30
N SER A 23 -1.74 4.43 8.10
CA SER A 23 -0.46 5.00 8.51
C SER A 23 0.53 5.19 7.35
N LEU A 24 0.30 4.50 6.23
CA LEU A 24 1.14 4.53 5.04
C LEU A 24 0.86 5.74 4.14
N GLU A 25 -0.20 6.51 4.40
CA GLU A 25 -0.56 7.67 3.60
C GLU A 25 0.53 8.74 3.57
N SER A 26 1.20 8.98 4.70
CA SER A 26 2.27 9.99 4.78
C SER A 26 3.50 9.59 3.94
N THR A 27 3.75 8.29 3.81
CA THR A 27 4.88 7.74 3.05
C THR A 27 4.57 7.64 1.57
N PHE A 28 3.42 7.05 1.19
CA PHE A 28 3.14 6.70 -0.20
C PHE A 28 2.05 7.54 -0.87
N GLY A 29 1.26 8.29 -0.09
CA GLY A 29 0.06 8.97 -0.61
C GLY A 29 0.33 9.89 -1.79
N HIS A 30 1.47 10.58 -1.80
CA HIS A 30 1.86 11.51 -2.87
C HIS A 30 3.07 11.05 -3.68
N LEU A 31 3.52 9.80 -3.50
CA LEU A 31 4.64 9.29 -4.29
C LEU A 31 4.18 9.01 -5.73
N PRO A 32 4.94 9.46 -6.75
CA PRO A 32 4.57 9.24 -8.14
C PRO A 32 4.51 7.75 -8.48
N ILE A 33 3.34 7.31 -8.94
CA ILE A 33 3.11 5.93 -9.37
C ILE A 33 3.49 5.77 -10.83
N HIS A 34 4.21 4.69 -11.15
CA HIS A 34 4.40 4.26 -12.53
C HIS A 34 3.19 3.44 -13.01
N GLN A 35 2.74 2.48 -12.20
CA GLN A 35 1.58 1.64 -12.50
C GLN A 35 0.96 1.06 -11.24
N ILE A 36 -0.38 1.02 -11.16
CA ILE A 36 -1.08 0.12 -10.24
C ILE A 36 -1.23 -1.23 -10.95
N LYS A 37 -0.62 -2.27 -10.39
CA LYS A 37 -0.62 -3.63 -10.96
C LYS A 37 -1.77 -4.47 -10.47
N ASN A 38 -2.22 -4.21 -9.26
CA ASN A 38 -3.33 -4.92 -8.65
C ASN A 38 -3.97 -4.03 -7.58
N LEU A 39 -5.28 -3.95 -7.57
CA LEU A 39 -6.05 -3.41 -6.45
C LEU A 39 -7.29 -4.29 -6.28
N ASN A 40 -7.33 -5.02 -5.16
CA ASN A 40 -8.44 -5.84 -4.73
C ASN A 40 -8.93 -5.37 -3.36
N LEU A 41 -10.18 -4.93 -3.31
CA LEU A 41 -10.86 -4.51 -2.08
C LEU A 41 -12.04 -5.43 -1.81
N GLY A 42 -12.26 -5.78 -0.55
CA GLY A 42 -13.48 -6.43 -0.05
C GLY A 42 -14.33 -5.43 0.72
N TYR A 43 -15.64 -5.47 0.51
CA TYR A 43 -16.62 -4.69 1.27
C TYR A 43 -17.63 -5.63 1.92
N PHE A 44 -17.85 -5.46 3.21
CA PHE A 44 -18.71 -6.27 4.05
C PHE A 44 -19.84 -5.38 4.60
N PRO A 45 -21.04 -5.40 4.02
CA PRO A 45 -22.14 -4.60 4.53
C PRO A 45 -22.63 -5.14 5.89
N ASP A 46 -22.88 -4.22 6.83
CA ASP A 46 -23.39 -4.49 8.19
C ASP A 46 -24.85 -4.92 8.25
N ASP A 47 -25.58 -4.94 7.13
CA ASP A 47 -27.04 -5.02 7.11
C ASP A 47 -27.61 -6.44 7.28
N GLY A 48 -26.76 -7.43 7.60
CA GLY A 48 -27.16 -8.83 7.80
C GLY A 48 -27.69 -9.51 6.53
N ASN A 49 -27.60 -8.86 5.36
CA ASN A 49 -27.86 -9.48 4.08
C ASN A 49 -26.56 -9.99 3.47
N PRO A 50 -26.48 -11.26 3.06
CA PRO A 50 -25.34 -11.77 2.30
C PRO A 50 -25.47 -11.27 0.86
N GLN A 51 -25.14 -10.00 0.61
CA GLN A 51 -24.94 -9.51 -0.75
C GLN A 51 -23.45 -9.40 -1.02
N LYS A 52 -22.96 -10.45 -1.69
CA LYS A 52 -21.73 -10.53 -2.50
C LYS A 52 -20.62 -9.59 -2.04
N ASP A 53 -19.59 -10.15 -1.42
CA ASP A 53 -18.26 -9.55 -1.35
C ASP A 53 -18.00 -8.76 -2.64
N CYS A 54 -18.07 -7.43 -2.55
CA CYS A 54 -17.93 -6.58 -3.71
C CYS A 54 -16.43 -6.46 -3.96
N TYR A 55 -15.89 -7.40 -4.72
CA TYR A 55 -14.50 -7.37 -5.15
C TYR A 55 -14.33 -6.28 -6.19
N TYR A 56 -13.70 -5.19 -5.80
CA TYR A 56 -13.19 -4.22 -6.76
C TYR A 56 -11.92 -4.82 -7.32
N ASP A 57 -11.94 -5.29 -8.57
CA ASP A 57 -10.76 -5.74 -9.30
C ASP A 57 -10.23 -4.61 -10.21
N ASP A 58 -9.19 -4.90 -10.99
CA ASP A 58 -8.61 -3.94 -11.94
C ASP A 58 -9.63 -3.28 -12.89
N LYS A 59 -10.79 -3.90 -13.15
CA LYS A 59 -11.83 -3.32 -14.03
C LYS A 59 -12.60 -2.20 -13.36
N ASP A 60 -12.62 -2.16 -12.02
CA ASP A 60 -13.33 -1.15 -11.24
C ASP A 60 -12.38 -0.06 -10.69
N ILE A 61 -11.08 -0.16 -10.97
CA ILE A 61 -10.06 0.82 -10.54
C ILE A 61 -10.40 2.25 -10.94
N TYR A 62 -11.12 2.43 -12.07
CA TYR A 62 -11.56 3.74 -12.56
C TYR A 62 -12.50 4.48 -11.59
N LYS A 63 -13.17 3.76 -10.69
CA LYS A 63 -14.04 4.37 -9.66
C LYS A 63 -13.23 5.15 -8.62
N ILE A 64 -11.99 4.71 -8.37
CA ILE A 64 -11.06 5.33 -7.43
C ILE A 64 -10.11 6.28 -8.18
N PHE A 65 -9.66 5.85 -9.35
CA PHE A 65 -8.75 6.58 -10.23
C PHE A 65 -9.44 6.84 -11.58
N PRO A 66 -10.32 7.85 -11.69
CA PRO A 66 -11.05 8.15 -12.93
C PRO A 66 -10.15 8.63 -14.07
N HIS A 67 -8.91 8.98 -13.75
CA HIS A 67 -7.82 9.28 -14.67
C HIS A 67 -6.65 8.36 -14.37
N SER A 68 -5.57 8.43 -15.16
CA SER A 68 -4.34 7.69 -14.85
C SER A 68 -3.90 7.96 -13.40
N ALA A 69 -3.70 6.88 -12.62
CA ALA A 69 -3.25 6.99 -11.24
C ALA A 69 -1.83 7.56 -11.18
N VAL A 70 -1.71 8.80 -10.71
CA VAL A 70 -0.43 9.51 -10.58
C VAL A 70 0.16 9.35 -9.18
N ASP A 71 -0.67 9.14 -8.16
CA ASP A 71 -0.29 8.87 -6.76
C ASP A 71 -1.38 8.04 -6.06
N LEU A 72 -1.17 7.63 -4.81
CA LEU A 72 -2.13 6.82 -4.05
C LEU A 72 -3.14 7.66 -3.27
N LYS A 73 -3.09 8.98 -3.33
CA LYS A 73 -3.94 9.86 -2.52
C LYS A 73 -5.44 9.61 -2.76
N PRO A 74 -5.92 9.40 -4.01
CA PRO A 74 -7.32 9.06 -4.25
C PRO A 74 -7.77 7.79 -3.52
N LEU A 75 -6.91 6.75 -3.46
CA LEU A 75 -7.22 5.53 -2.72
C LEU A 75 -7.36 5.80 -1.22
N PHE A 76 -6.41 6.53 -0.61
CA PHE A 76 -6.50 6.87 0.81
C PHE A 76 -7.76 7.69 1.12
N ASN A 77 -8.12 8.66 0.27
CA ASN A 77 -9.33 9.44 0.45
C ASN A 77 -10.58 8.56 0.33
N TYR A 78 -10.64 7.71 -0.70
CA TYR A 78 -11.75 6.80 -0.94
C TYR A 78 -11.99 5.84 0.23
N LEU A 79 -10.92 5.26 0.79
CA LEU A 79 -11.04 4.37 1.94
C LEU A 79 -11.46 5.09 3.23
N LYS A 80 -11.05 6.35 3.42
CA LYS A 80 -11.47 7.17 4.57
C LYS A 80 -12.95 7.57 4.54
N GLU A 81 -13.60 7.53 3.38
CA GLU A 81 -15.04 7.78 3.26
C GLU A 81 -15.88 6.60 3.76
N ILE A 82 -15.27 5.42 3.96
CA ILE A 82 -15.92 4.25 4.55
C ILE A 82 -16.03 4.47 6.06
N GLU A 83 -17.26 4.57 6.57
CA GLU A 83 -17.55 4.93 7.95
C GLU A 83 -17.05 3.88 8.95
N ASP A 84 -17.19 2.60 8.62
CA ASP A 84 -16.68 1.49 9.42
C ASP A 84 -15.46 0.84 8.77
N ARG A 85 -14.33 0.79 9.51
CA ARG A 85 -13.10 0.15 9.04
C ARG A 85 -13.20 -1.37 9.01
N GLU A 86 -14.09 -1.97 9.80
CA GLU A 86 -14.32 -3.42 9.76
C GLU A 86 -15.16 -3.84 8.56
N SER A 87 -15.94 -2.91 8.00
CA SER A 87 -16.74 -3.11 6.78
C SER A 87 -15.91 -3.19 5.48
N PHE A 88 -14.58 -3.12 5.54
CA PHE A 88 -13.74 -3.30 4.35
C PHE A 88 -12.39 -3.97 4.64
N SER A 89 -11.79 -4.56 3.61
CA SER A 89 -10.41 -5.05 3.65
C SER A 89 -9.68 -4.79 2.33
N ILE A 90 -8.37 -4.56 2.40
CA ILE A 90 -7.50 -4.54 1.23
C ILE A 90 -6.92 -5.94 1.07
N TYR A 91 -7.55 -6.77 0.23
CA TYR A 91 -7.03 -8.11 -0.05
C TYR A 91 -5.67 -8.09 -0.74
N LYS A 92 -5.49 -7.13 -1.67
CA LYS A 92 -4.23 -6.97 -2.35
C LYS A 92 -4.10 -5.58 -2.97
N LEU A 93 -3.00 -4.91 -2.69
CA LEU A 93 -2.55 -3.72 -3.40
C LEU A 93 -1.12 -3.97 -3.88
N GLU A 94 -0.90 -3.95 -5.19
CA GLU A 94 0.43 -4.02 -5.79
C GLU A 94 0.68 -2.79 -6.66
N VAL A 95 1.72 -2.02 -6.33
CA VAL A 95 2.02 -0.74 -6.99
C VAL A 95 3.48 -0.71 -7.41
N ASP A 96 3.73 -0.29 -8.64
CA ASP A 96 5.05 -0.05 -9.20
C ASP A 96 5.34 1.46 -9.20
N PHE A 97 6.41 1.86 -8.53
CA PHE A 97 6.92 3.24 -8.48
C PHE A 97 8.11 3.44 -9.44
N GLY A 98 8.41 2.44 -10.29
CA GLY A 98 9.52 2.45 -11.25
C GLY A 98 10.84 1.96 -10.64
N VAL A 99 11.26 2.54 -9.52
CA VAL A 99 12.50 2.12 -8.81
C VAL A 99 12.24 0.93 -7.88
N PHE A 100 11.04 0.89 -7.31
CA PHE A 100 10.61 -0.14 -6.38
C PHE A 100 9.12 -0.43 -6.52
N ARG A 101 8.70 -1.50 -5.87
CA ARG A 101 7.32 -1.97 -5.83
C ARG A 101 6.92 -2.18 -4.38
N ILE A 102 5.63 -1.98 -4.13
CA ILE A 102 5.02 -2.40 -2.87
C ILE A 102 3.98 -3.49 -3.13
N LEU A 103 3.83 -4.37 -2.15
CA LEU A 103 2.72 -5.29 -1.99
C LEU A 103 2.15 -5.09 -0.59
N TYR A 104 0.85 -4.83 -0.50
CA TYR A 104 0.10 -4.83 0.74
C TYR A 104 -1.08 -5.80 0.63
N ASP A 105 -1.37 -6.58 1.68
CA ASP A 105 -2.49 -7.54 1.70
C ASP A 105 -3.29 -7.50 3.02
N ASP A 106 -4.27 -8.39 3.13
CA ASP A 106 -5.25 -8.42 4.21
C ASP A 106 -4.68 -8.93 5.55
N ASP A 107 -3.48 -9.53 5.54
CA ASP A 107 -2.76 -9.88 6.77
C ASP A 107 -2.03 -8.66 7.37
N SER A 108 -2.30 -7.45 6.85
CA SER A 108 -1.57 -6.22 7.20
C SER A 108 -0.07 -6.34 6.92
N PHE A 109 0.29 -7.18 5.95
CA PHE A 109 1.67 -7.38 5.52
C PHE A 109 2.02 -6.35 4.47
N LEU A 110 3.13 -5.61 4.70
CA LEU A 110 3.72 -4.73 3.71
C LEU A 110 5.05 -5.31 3.25
N SER A 111 5.21 -5.54 1.96
CA SER A 111 6.50 -5.85 1.31
C SER A 111 6.90 -4.73 0.36
N ILE A 112 8.18 -4.39 0.35
CA ILE A 112 8.79 -3.43 -0.55
C ILE A 112 10.01 -4.08 -1.19
N THR A 113 10.01 -4.16 -2.51
CA THR A 113 11.10 -4.77 -3.27
C THR A 113 11.56 -3.84 -4.38
N GLY A 114 12.86 -3.81 -4.64
CA GLY A 114 13.39 -2.96 -5.70
C GLY A 114 14.88 -3.09 -5.89
N GLN A 115 15.42 -2.17 -6.68
CA GLN A 115 16.84 -2.05 -6.95
C GLN A 115 17.25 -0.59 -6.92
N PHE A 116 18.53 -0.33 -6.61
CA PHE A 116 19.13 1.00 -6.70
C PHE A 116 20.48 0.93 -7.41
N SER A 117 20.74 1.88 -8.29
CA SER A 117 21.98 1.95 -9.06
C SER A 117 22.91 3.06 -8.59
N ASN A 118 22.41 3.98 -7.77
CA ASN A 118 23.15 5.13 -7.28
C ASN A 118 22.78 5.49 -5.84
N LYS A 119 23.53 6.43 -5.28
CA LYS A 119 23.40 6.88 -3.90
C LYS A 119 22.06 7.58 -3.63
N GLU A 120 21.55 8.36 -4.58
CA GLU A 120 20.30 9.13 -4.42
C GLU A 120 19.08 8.20 -4.32
N GLU A 121 19.04 7.16 -5.16
CA GLU A 121 18.04 6.09 -5.08
C GLU A 121 18.12 5.36 -3.73
N PHE A 122 19.33 5.00 -3.28
CA PHE A 122 19.52 4.37 -1.98
C PHE A 122 19.04 5.26 -0.81
N GLU A 123 19.38 6.55 -0.81
CA GLU A 123 18.94 7.51 0.21
C GLU A 123 17.41 7.66 0.22
N THR A 124 16.78 7.61 -0.96
CA THR A 124 15.31 7.64 -1.10
C THR A 124 14.68 6.39 -0.46
N ILE A 125 15.21 5.20 -0.78
CA ILE A 125 14.72 3.92 -0.22
C ILE A 125 14.92 3.90 1.30
N ASN A 126 16.08 4.35 1.79
CA ASN A 126 16.35 4.45 3.21
C ASN A 126 15.43 5.46 3.91
N SER A 127 15.06 6.56 3.25
CA SER A 127 14.08 7.52 3.78
C SER A 127 12.69 6.87 3.92
N ILE A 128 12.26 6.09 2.91
CA ILE A 128 11.00 5.34 2.94
C ILE A 128 10.98 4.36 4.12
N TYR A 129 12.05 3.58 4.29
CA TYR A 129 12.22 2.68 5.43
C TYR A 129 12.04 3.42 6.77
N MET A 130 12.75 4.54 6.95
CA MET A 130 12.67 5.33 8.18
C MET A 130 11.28 5.91 8.43
N GLN A 131 10.58 6.38 7.39
CA GLN A 131 9.22 6.90 7.50
C GLN A 131 8.24 5.79 7.95
N ILE A 132 8.34 4.60 7.37
CA ILE A 132 7.51 3.44 7.76
C ILE A 132 7.78 3.07 9.22
N CYS A 133 9.06 2.92 9.61
CA CYS A 133 9.42 2.62 11.00
C CYS A 133 8.87 3.68 11.97
N SER A 134 8.94 4.96 11.61
CA SER A 134 8.37 6.04 12.43
C SER A 134 6.86 5.94 12.54
N ASN A 135 6.15 5.63 11.45
CA ASN A 135 4.70 5.51 11.44
C ASN A 135 4.24 4.32 12.28
N ILE A 136 4.97 3.20 12.26
CA ILE A 136 4.63 2.03 13.08
C ILE A 136 4.93 2.29 14.56
N GLN A 137 6.07 2.92 14.89
CA GLN A 137 6.43 3.22 16.29
C GLN A 137 5.51 4.24 16.96
N CYS A 138 4.88 5.15 16.21
CA CYS A 138 3.89 6.08 16.76
C CYS A 138 2.54 5.41 17.12
N ASN A 139 2.32 4.18 16.67
CA ASN A 139 1.10 3.41 16.91
C ASN A 139 1.26 2.33 18.00
N GLU A 140 2.43 2.21 18.64
CA GLU A 140 2.66 1.42 19.88
C GLU A 140 2.48 2.28 21.14
#